data_AF-A0A7R7RMX3-F1
#
_entry.id   AF-A0A7R7RMX3-F1
#
_cell.length_a   1.000
_cell.length_b   1.000
_cell.length_c   1.000
_cell.angle_alpha   90.00
_cell.angle_beta   90.00
_cell.angle_gamma   90.00
#
_symmetry.space_group_name_H-M   'P 1'
#
loop_
_entity.id
_entity.type
_entity.pdbx_description
1 polymer ?
#
loop_
_entity_poly.entity_id
_entity_poly.type
_entity_poly.pdbx_seq_one_letter_code
_entity_poly.pdbx_strand_id
1 'polypeptide(L)'
;MTYTITATGNLTGNVRYMNSDPPSQAAFNSNSSQFLNTVQTAFTAGQPLVYNATLADPNQWAFVNASGGCHWPDCDSSNMPQIQCQIAVDGQVVVTQSATTGVTCSTRPW
;
A
#
# COMPACT_ATOMS: atom_id res chain seq x y z
N MET A 1 13.28 -3.64 -2.84
CA MET A 1 12.04 -3.26 -3.55
C MET A 1 11.39 -2.08 -2.84
N THR A 2 10.51 -1.35 -3.54
CA THR A 2 9.96 -0.08 -3.06
C THR A 2 8.46 -0.03 -3.26
N TYR A 3 7.73 0.36 -2.23
CA TYR A 3 6.32 0.74 -2.29
C TYR A 3 6.20 2.25 -2.36
N THR A 4 5.43 2.74 -3.32
CA THR A 4 5.13 4.18 -3.44
C THR A 4 3.63 4.39 -3.39
N ILE A 5 3.19 5.30 -2.53
CA ILE A 5 1.78 5.63 -2.36
C ILE A 5 1.60 7.12 -2.57
N THR A 6 0.66 7.47 -3.45
CA THR A 6 0.31 8.86 -3.74
C THR A 6 -1.19 9.05 -3.59
N ALA A 7 -1.62 10.27 -3.27
CA ALA A 7 -3.02 10.63 -3.22
C ALA A 7 -3.29 11.91 -4.03
N THR A 8 -4.50 12.06 -4.56
CA THR A 8 -4.94 13.28 -5.25
C THR A 8 -5.43 14.36 -4.30
N GLY A 9 -5.56 14.04 -3.01
CA GLY A 9 -6.04 14.94 -1.96
C GLY A 9 -5.60 14.50 -0.58
N ASN A 10 -6.01 15.26 0.43
CA ASN A 10 -5.60 15.00 1.81
C ASN A 10 -6.48 13.93 2.46
N LEU A 11 -5.84 12.91 3.02
CA LEU A 11 -6.50 11.81 3.72
C LEU A 11 -5.72 11.48 5.00
N THR A 12 -6.38 10.90 5.99
CA THR A 12 -5.72 10.26 7.13
C THR A 12 -6.10 8.79 7.14
N GLY A 13 -5.12 7.92 7.35
CA GLY A 13 -5.37 6.48 7.35
C GLY A 13 -4.12 5.67 7.59
N ASN A 14 -4.02 4.53 6.92
CA ASN A 14 -2.99 3.53 7.14
C ASN A 14 -2.40 3.01 5.83
N VAL A 15 -1.12 2.69 5.87
CA VAL A 15 -0.45 1.87 4.86
C VAL A 15 0.00 0.57 5.52
N ARG A 16 -0.41 -0.56 4.96
CA ARG A 16 -0.03 -1.91 5.39
C ARG A 16 0.73 -2.60 4.26
N TYR A 17 1.95 -3.06 4.51
CA TYR A 17 2.81 -3.61 3.46
C TYR A 17 3.65 -4.80 3.95
N MET A 18 4.04 -5.68 3.02
CA MET A 18 4.92 -6.81 3.31
C MET A 18 6.34 -6.33 3.58
N ASN A 19 6.84 -6.62 4.78
CA ASN A 19 8.18 -6.24 5.22
C ASN A 19 9.16 -7.43 5.25
N SER A 20 8.64 -8.65 5.39
CA SER A 20 9.44 -9.88 5.36
C SER A 20 8.66 -11.01 4.69
N ASP A 21 9.37 -11.95 4.07
CA ASP A 21 8.76 -13.10 3.40
C ASP A 21 8.27 -14.13 4.43
N PRO A 22 6.99 -14.56 4.34
CA PRO A 22 6.54 -15.77 4.98
C PRO A 22 7.25 -17.00 4.40
N PRO A 23 7.58 -18.02 5.21
CA PRO A 23 8.17 -19.26 4.70
C PRO A 23 7.17 -20.09 3.86
N SER A 24 5.87 -19.84 3.99
CA SER A 24 4.81 -20.46 3.19
C SER A 24 3.49 -19.69 3.29
N GLN A 25 2.53 -20.00 2.41
CA GLN A 25 1.17 -19.46 2.51
C GLN A 25 0.50 -19.83 3.83
N ALA A 26 0.71 -21.05 4.33
CA ALA A 26 0.15 -21.49 5.59
C ALA A 26 0.67 -20.66 6.78
N ALA A 27 1.96 -20.32 6.77
CA ALA A 27 2.55 -19.46 7.79
C ALA A 27 1.95 -18.04 7.75
N PHE A 28 1.79 -17.48 6.54
CA PHE A 28 1.11 -16.20 6.37
C PHE A 28 -0.34 -16.24 6.88
N ASN A 29 -1.11 -17.26 6.51
CA ASN A 29 -2.50 -17.39 6.93
C ASN A 29 -2.63 -17.59 8.45
N SER A 30 -1.66 -18.28 9.07
CA SER A 30 -1.65 -18.50 10.51
C SER A 30 -1.33 -17.23 11.30
N ASN A 31 -0.44 -16.35 10.82
CA ASN A 31 -0.10 -15.11 11.51
C ASN A 31 0.50 -14.03 10.59
N SER A 32 -0.32 -13.47 9.70
CA SER A 32 0.12 -12.48 8.70
C SER A 32 0.74 -11.21 9.30
N SER A 33 0.34 -10.83 10.52
CA SER A 33 0.81 -9.63 11.20
C SER A 33 2.29 -9.64 11.53
N GLN A 34 2.94 -10.81 11.57
CA GLN A 34 4.39 -10.91 11.77
C GLN A 34 5.20 -10.53 10.53
N PHE A 35 4.57 -10.56 9.35
CA PHE A 35 5.20 -10.29 8.06
C PHE A 35 4.83 -8.92 7.49
N LEU A 36 3.77 -8.32 8.03
CA LEU A 36 3.21 -7.05 7.57
C LEU A 36 3.52 -5.93 8.57
N ASN A 37 4.01 -4.81 8.07
CA ASN A 37 4.04 -3.56 8.82
C ASN A 37 2.78 -2.76 8.54
N THR A 38 2.23 -2.12 9.58
CA THR A 38 1.13 -1.14 9.46
C THR A 38 1.61 0.20 9.99
N VAL A 39 1.47 1.24 9.19
CA VAL A 39 1.88 2.61 9.52
C VAL A 39 0.68 3.53 9.36
N GLN A 40 0.30 4.20 10.45
CA GLN A 40 -0.67 5.28 10.40
C GLN A 40 -0.01 6.51 9.80
N THR A 41 -0.67 7.15 8.83
CA THR A 41 -0.10 8.25 8.05
C THR A 41 -1.15 9.23 7.59
N ALA A 42 -0.71 10.46 7.33
CA ALA A 42 -1.43 11.39 6.48
C ALA A 42 -0.99 11.18 5.02
N PHE A 43 -1.93 11.31 4.10
CA PHE A 43 -1.67 11.41 2.67
C PHE A 43 -1.84 12.88 2.28
N THR A 44 -0.91 13.40 1.50
CA THR A 44 -0.95 14.79 1.03
C THR A 44 -0.73 14.82 -0.47
N ALA A 45 -1.54 15.61 -1.18
CA ALA A 45 -1.41 15.74 -2.63
C ALA A 45 -0.01 16.22 -3.02
N GLY A 46 0.63 15.55 -3.98
CA GLY A 46 1.99 15.87 -4.42
C GLY A 46 3.10 15.50 -3.43
N GLN A 47 2.80 14.75 -2.35
CA GLN A 47 3.79 14.22 -1.41
C GLN A 47 3.70 12.69 -1.36
N PRO A 48 4.47 11.98 -2.20
CA PRO A 48 4.49 10.52 -2.19
C PRO A 48 5.04 9.96 -0.86
N LEU A 49 4.38 8.94 -0.34
CA LEU A 49 4.90 8.10 0.73
C LEU A 49 5.71 6.97 0.11
N VAL A 50 6.94 6.77 0.60
CA VAL A 50 7.86 5.77 0.08
C VAL A 50 8.29 4.85 1.20
N TYR A 51 8.07 3.55 1.01
CA TYR A 51 8.49 2.50 1.95
C TYR A 51 9.40 1.51 1.25
N ASN A 52 10.59 1.29 1.80
CA ASN A 52 11.54 0.30 1.28
C ASN A 52 11.44 -0.98 2.11
N ALA A 53 11.49 -2.12 1.44
CA ALA A 53 11.66 -3.40 2.11
C ALA A 53 12.53 -4.35 1.28
N THR A 54 13.02 -5.38 1.96
CA THR A 54 13.89 -6.41 1.39
C THR A 54 13.17 -7.74 1.49
N LEU A 55 12.62 -8.17 0.36
CA LEU A 55 11.96 -9.47 0.22
C LEU A 55 12.86 -10.39 -0.61
N ALA A 56 12.96 -11.64 -0.21
CA ALA A 56 13.68 -12.69 -0.93
C ALA A 56 12.96 -13.07 -2.23
N ASP A 57 11.62 -13.10 -2.23
CA ASP A 57 10.83 -13.34 -3.43
C ASP A 57 9.70 -12.29 -3.56
N PRO A 58 10.04 -11.07 -4.03
CA PRO A 58 9.06 -10.00 -4.15
C PRO A 58 8.00 -10.30 -5.22
N ASN A 59 8.26 -11.15 -6.21
CA ASN A 59 7.25 -11.55 -7.18
C ASN A 59 6.15 -12.40 -6.53
N GLN A 60 6.49 -13.13 -5.47
CA GLN A 60 5.53 -13.93 -4.72
C GLN A 60 4.90 -13.18 -3.54
N TRP A 61 5.63 -12.30 -2.87
CA TRP A 61 5.20 -11.77 -1.56
C TRP A 61 4.94 -10.27 -1.53
N ALA A 62 5.34 -9.50 -2.54
CA ALA A 62 5.16 -8.06 -2.49
C ALA A 62 3.68 -7.68 -2.48
N PHE A 63 3.31 -6.93 -1.45
CA PHE A 63 1.93 -6.53 -1.17
C PHE A 63 1.95 -5.18 -0.46
N VAL A 64 1.08 -4.28 -0.88
CA VAL A 64 0.75 -3.07 -0.14
C VAL A 64 -0.73 -2.75 -0.26
N ASN A 65 -1.34 -2.42 0.87
CA ASN A 65 -2.67 -1.84 0.96
C ASN A 65 -2.54 -0.45 1.60
N ALA A 66 -3.19 0.53 1.00
CA ALA A 66 -3.31 1.86 1.57
C ALA A 66 -4.78 2.22 1.63
N SER A 67 -5.23 2.72 2.78
CA SER A 67 -6.59 3.21 2.95
C SER A 67 -6.63 4.45 3.81
N GLY A 68 -7.59 5.33 3.56
CA GLY A 68 -7.73 6.58 4.28
C GLY A 68 -9.09 7.23 4.06
N GLY A 69 -9.49 8.03 5.04
CA GLY A 69 -10.66 8.89 4.97
C GLY A 69 -10.25 10.36 4.88
N CYS A 70 -11.07 11.14 4.19
CA CYS A 70 -11.00 12.60 4.24
C CYS A 70 -12.05 13.09 5.25
N HIS A 71 -11.78 14.24 5.85
CA HIS A 71 -12.65 14.87 6.82
C HIS A 71 -13.69 15.75 6.12
N TRP A 72 -14.94 15.74 6.55
CA TRP A 72 -15.95 16.68 6.04
C TRP A 72 -15.79 18.05 6.72
N PRO A 73 -15.80 19.19 6.00
CA PRO A 73 -16.31 19.39 4.63
C PRO A 73 -15.24 19.38 3.54
N ASP A 74 -14.02 18.90 3.81
CA ASP A 74 -12.92 18.90 2.85
C ASP A 74 -13.17 17.96 1.66
N CYS A 75 -14.10 17.02 1.80
CA CYS A 75 -14.56 16.13 0.75
C CYS A 75 -16.02 15.66 0.96
N ASP A 76 -16.61 15.13 -0.11
CA ASP A 76 -17.88 14.40 -0.11
C ASP A 76 -17.85 13.27 -1.15
N SER A 77 -18.99 12.62 -1.40
CA SER A 77 -19.12 11.53 -2.39
C SER A 77 -18.84 11.95 -3.84
N SER A 78 -18.85 13.24 -4.15
CA SER A 78 -18.60 13.79 -5.48
C SER A 78 -17.14 14.21 -5.69
N ASN A 79 -16.38 14.40 -4.61
CA ASN A 79 -14.98 14.84 -4.65
C ASN A 79 -14.09 14.05 -3.67
N MET A 80 -14.18 12.73 -3.71
CA MET A 80 -13.41 11.88 -2.82
C MET A 80 -12.00 11.62 -3.38
N PRO A 81 -10.92 11.85 -2.60
CA PRO A 81 -9.57 11.64 -3.10
C PRO A 81 -9.29 10.19 -3.50
N GLN A 82 -8.50 10.04 -4.56
CA GLN A 82 -8.01 8.75 -5.04
C GLN A 82 -6.63 8.48 -4.43
N ILE A 83 -6.42 7.23 -4.02
CA ILE A 83 -5.12 6.72 -3.59
C ILE A 83 -4.59 5.83 -4.71
N GLN A 84 -3.33 6.02 -5.09
CA GLN A 84 -2.57 5.13 -5.97
C GLN A 84 -1.49 4.42 -5.16
N CYS A 85 -1.32 3.12 -5.37
CA CYS A 85 -0.14 2.38 -4.93
C CYS A 85 0.69 1.94 -6.14
N GLN A 86 1.99 1.80 -5.93
CA GLN A 86 2.93 1.21 -6.87
C GLN A 86 3.88 0.28 -6.13
N ILE A 87 4.26 -0.82 -6.80
CA ILE A 87 5.32 -1.73 -6.36
C ILE A 87 6.43 -1.67 -7.41
N ALA A 88 7.65 -1.37 -6.97
CA ALA A 88 8.84 -1.44 -7.79
C ALA A 88 9.82 -2.50 -7.27
N VAL A 89 10.22 -3.42 -8.13
CA VAL A 89 11.24 -4.44 -7.86
C VAL A 89 12.49 -4.08 -8.66
N ASP A 90 13.63 -3.99 -7.98
CA ASP A 90 14.90 -3.58 -8.58
C ASP A 90 14.83 -2.29 -9.40
N GLY A 91 14.00 -1.34 -8.94
CA GLY A 91 13.79 -0.04 -9.59
C GLY A 91 12.77 -0.04 -10.74
N GLN A 92 12.22 -1.19 -11.12
CA GLN A 92 11.18 -1.29 -12.15
C GLN A 92 9.79 -1.41 -11.53
N VAL A 93 8.86 -0.55 -11.95
CA VAL A 93 7.46 -0.63 -11.52
C VAL A 93 6.80 -1.86 -12.16
N VAL A 94 6.39 -2.81 -11.32
CA VAL A 94 5.76 -4.07 -11.76
C VAL A 94 4.24 -4.08 -11.51
N VAL A 95 3.75 -3.25 -10.58
CA VAL A 95 2.32 -3.11 -10.28
C VAL A 95 2.00 -1.65 -10.05
N THR A 96 0.88 -1.18 -10.59
CA THR A 96 0.27 0.12 -10.28
C THR A 96 -1.24 -0.08 -10.22
N GLN A 97 -1.87 0.42 -9.15
CA GLN A 97 -3.32 0.42 -9.01
C GLN A 97 -3.77 1.72 -8.35
N SER A 98 -4.99 2.15 -8.64
CA SER A 98 -5.58 3.33 -8.02
C SER A 98 -7.05 3.10 -7.71
N ALA A 99 -7.51 3.59 -6.56
CA ALA A 99 -8.89 3.50 -6.14
C ALA A 99 -9.24 4.57 -5.10
N THR A 100 -10.52 4.87 -4.96
CA THR A 100 -11.02 5.85 -3.98
C THR A 100 -10.97 5.24 -2.58
N THR A 101 -10.48 5.99 -1.59
CA THR A 101 -10.35 5.63 -0.16
C THR A 101 -9.49 4.43 0.21
N GLY A 102 -9.25 3.51 -0.70
CA GLY A 102 -8.55 2.27 -0.42
C GLY A 102 -8.06 1.61 -1.68
N VAL A 103 -6.78 1.25 -1.73
CA VAL A 103 -6.15 0.59 -2.88
C VAL A 103 -5.23 -0.54 -2.41
N THR A 104 -5.17 -1.60 -3.20
CA THR A 104 -4.28 -2.74 -2.97
C THR A 104 -3.45 -3.00 -4.22
N CYS A 105 -2.13 -3.13 -4.03
CA CYS A 105 -1.20 -3.59 -5.03
C CYS A 105 -0.59 -4.91 -4.56
N SER A 106 -0.47 -5.87 -5.47
CA SER A 106 0.14 -7.16 -5.21
C SER A 106 0.73 -7.72 -6.50
N THR A 107 1.86 -8.42 -6.39
CA THR A 107 2.50 -9.15 -7.50
C THR A 107 1.87 -10.51 -7.79
N ARG A 108 0.95 -10.97 -6.93
CA ARG A 108 0.19 -12.22 -7.12
C ARG A 108 -1.28 -12.12 -6.67
N PRO A 109 -2.14 -13.07 -7.05
CA PRO A 109 -3.42 -13.28 -6.39
C PRO A 109 -3.24 -13.69 -4.93
N TRP A 110 -4.08 -13.18 -4.03
CA TRP A 110 -4.09 -13.48 -2.59
C TRP A 110 -5.41 -14.10 -2.15
#